data_AF-A0AA36F3N3-F1
#
_entry.id   AF-A0AA36F3N3-F1
#
_cell.length_a   1.000
_cell.length_b   1.000
_cell.length_c   1.000
_cell.angle_alpha   90.00
_cell.angle_beta   90.00
_cell.angle_gamma   90.00
#
_symmetry.space_group_name_H-M   'P 1'
#
loop_
_entity.id
_entity.type
_entity.pdbx_description
1 polymer ?
#
loop_
_entity_poly.entity_id
_entity_poly.type
_entity_poly.pdbx_seq_one_letter_code
_entity_poly.pdbx_strand_id
1 'polypeptide(L)'
;MPHIFELTSVEVTRKMEKTEYHAVIKYLHLKGMNLSEVYEDMVRTLTNNAPSYATVKRWVNEFQRGRESVEDDPTLERPPTATTKDNIDLALGMIMQDHRISCCQISERLGISTERADYIVTKELVFSKVGPLPFDS
;
A
#
# COMPACT_ATOMS: atom_id res chain seq x y z
N MET A 1 -16.51 -46.43 30.44
CA MET A 1 -16.50 -45.00 30.11
C MET A 1 -15.22 -44.69 29.33
N PRO A 2 -15.27 -44.46 28.01
CA PRO A 2 -14.18 -43.80 27.31
C PRO A 2 -14.44 -42.30 27.24
N HIS A 3 -13.41 -41.55 27.63
CA HIS A 3 -13.34 -40.10 27.63
C HIS A 3 -13.34 -39.62 26.17
N ILE A 4 -14.47 -39.08 25.72
CA ILE A 4 -14.58 -38.46 24.40
C ILE A 4 -13.67 -37.22 24.44
N PHE A 5 -12.68 -37.20 23.55
CA PHE A 5 -11.88 -36.00 23.25
C PHE A 5 -12.84 -34.91 22.77
N GLU A 6 -13.19 -33.96 23.63
CA GLU A 6 -13.66 -32.65 23.18
C GLU A 6 -12.45 -31.87 22.65
N LEU A 7 -12.13 -32.10 21.37
CA LEU A 7 -11.45 -31.08 20.58
C LEU A 7 -12.52 -30.09 20.15
N THR A 8 -12.87 -29.16 21.03
CA THR A 8 -13.67 -28.00 20.65
C THR A 8 -12.83 -27.12 19.74
N SER A 9 -13.22 -27.12 18.47
CA SER A 9 -13.15 -26.03 17.51
C SER A 9 -12.08 -24.96 17.78
N VAL A 10 -10.87 -25.19 17.29
CA VAL A 10 -10.17 -24.07 16.66
C VAL A 10 -10.94 -23.81 15.37
N GLU A 11 -11.95 -22.94 15.45
CA GLU A 11 -12.48 -22.31 14.25
C GLU A 11 -11.30 -21.60 13.59
N VAL A 12 -10.69 -22.26 12.61
CA VAL A 12 -9.85 -21.59 11.62
C VAL A 12 -10.80 -20.65 10.90
N THR A 13 -10.98 -19.46 11.46
CA THR A 13 -11.72 -18.37 10.86
C THR A 13 -10.90 -17.92 9.65
N ARG A 14 -11.03 -18.66 8.55
CA ARG A 14 -10.47 -18.30 7.26
C ARG A 14 -11.12 -16.98 6.85
N LYS A 15 -10.42 -15.88 7.08
CA LYS A 15 -10.83 -14.56 6.61
C LYS A 15 -10.82 -14.58 5.10
N MET A 16 -11.90 -14.10 4.49
CA MET A 16 -11.94 -13.94 3.05
C MET A 16 -11.01 -12.81 2.63
N GLU A 17 -10.38 -12.97 1.47
CA GLU A 17 -9.59 -11.91 0.87
C GLU A 17 -10.49 -10.83 0.24
N LYS A 18 -9.95 -9.63 0.04
CA LYS A 18 -10.70 -8.51 -0.55
C LYS A 18 -11.28 -8.84 -1.91
N THR A 19 -10.48 -9.48 -2.76
CA THR A 19 -10.87 -9.98 -4.08
C THR A 19 -12.01 -10.98 -4.01
N GLU A 20 -12.04 -11.86 -3.00
CA GLU A 20 -13.14 -12.80 -2.81
C GLU A 20 -14.45 -12.08 -2.49
N TYR A 21 -14.43 -11.03 -1.65
CA TYR A 21 -15.64 -10.22 -1.41
C TYR A 21 -16.12 -9.55 -2.70
N HIS A 22 -15.22 -8.98 -3.49
CA HIS A 22 -15.57 -8.33 -4.75
C HIS A 22 -16.19 -9.34 -5.74
N ALA A 23 -15.71 -10.59 -5.77
CA ALA A 23 -16.24 -11.64 -6.62
C ALA A 23 -17.69 -12.01 -6.22
N VAL A 24 -17.94 -12.13 -4.92
CA VAL A 24 -19.29 -12.42 -4.40
C VAL A 24 -20.23 -11.26 -4.71
N ILE A 25 -19.79 -10.01 -4.50
CA ILE A 25 -20.60 -8.82 -4.84
C ILE A 25 -20.92 -8.81 -6.33
N LYS A 26 -19.96 -9.15 -7.21
CA LYS A 26 -20.18 -9.25 -8.66
C LYS A 26 -21.23 -10.29 -9.00
N TYR A 27 -21.13 -11.49 -8.41
CA TYR A 27 -22.10 -12.56 -8.62
C TYR A 27 -23.51 -12.17 -8.18
N LEU A 28 -23.65 -11.57 -6.98
CA LEU A 28 -24.96 -11.15 -6.47
C LEU A 28 -25.55 -9.98 -7.29
N HIS A 29 -24.71 -9.08 -7.78
CA HIS A 29 -25.13 -8.03 -8.71
C HIS A 29 -25.65 -8.62 -10.03
N LEU A 30 -24.95 -9.59 -10.61
CA LEU A 30 -25.38 -10.31 -11.83
C LEU A 30 -26.69 -11.10 -11.62
N LYS A 31 -26.96 -11.55 -10.38
CA LYS A 31 -28.22 -12.17 -10.00
C LYS A 31 -29.40 -11.16 -9.94
N GLY A 32 -29.12 -9.87 -10.09
CA GLY A 32 -30.13 -8.81 -10.07
C GLY A 32 -30.49 -8.30 -8.67
N MET A 33 -29.67 -8.59 -7.66
CA MET A 33 -29.91 -8.11 -6.30
C MET A 33 -29.56 -6.62 -6.16
N ASN A 34 -30.34 -5.92 -5.33
CA ASN A 34 -30.07 -4.53 -4.99
C ASN A 34 -29.02 -4.41 -3.87
N LEU A 35 -28.51 -3.19 -3.65
CA LEU A 35 -27.45 -2.94 -2.67
C LEU A 35 -27.79 -3.41 -1.24
N SER A 36 -29.04 -3.24 -0.79
CA SER A 36 -29.44 -3.65 0.56
C SER A 36 -29.46 -5.17 0.68
N GLU A 37 -30.02 -5.85 -0.32
CA GLU A 37 -30.08 -7.31 -0.38
C GLU A 37 -28.69 -7.94 -0.39
N VAL A 38 -27.77 -7.38 -1.18
CA VAL A 38 -26.36 -7.84 -1.23
C VAL A 38 -25.70 -7.69 0.15
N TYR A 39 -25.87 -6.55 0.80
CA TYR A 39 -25.28 -6.31 2.12
C TYR A 39 -25.87 -7.22 3.19
N GLU A 40 -27.20 -7.35 3.24
CA GLU A 40 -27.89 -8.21 4.20
C GLU A 40 -27.51 -9.68 4.02
N ASP A 41 -27.38 -10.15 2.78
CA ASP A 41 -26.93 -11.51 2.49
C ASP A 41 -25.50 -11.75 2.97
N MET A 42 -24.57 -10.84 2.65
CA MET A 42 -23.18 -10.94 3.09
C MET A 42 -23.04 -10.88 4.61
N VAL A 43 -23.80 -10.01 5.30
CA VAL A 43 -23.81 -9.93 6.77
C VAL A 43 -24.37 -11.21 7.38
N ARG A 44 -25.44 -11.76 6.83
CA ARG A 44 -26.06 -12.99 7.33
C ARG A 44 -25.16 -14.21 7.17
N THR A 45 -24.38 -14.28 6.09
CA THR A 45 -23.49 -15.42 5.81
C THR A 45 -22.13 -15.30 6.51
N LEU A 46 -21.56 -14.08 6.55
CA LEU A 46 -20.18 -13.88 7.02
C LEU A 46 -20.11 -13.34 8.45
N THR A 47 -21.21 -12.81 8.97
CA THR A 47 -21.33 -12.25 10.33
C THR A 47 -20.17 -11.30 10.64
N ASN A 48 -19.20 -11.72 11.45
CA ASN A 48 -18.06 -10.91 11.87
C ASN A 48 -17.03 -10.66 10.77
N ASN A 49 -17.06 -11.44 9.70
CA ASN A 49 -16.16 -11.31 8.55
C ASN A 49 -16.85 -10.60 7.37
N ALA A 50 -18.00 -9.97 7.56
CA ALA A 50 -18.68 -9.28 6.49
C ALA A 50 -17.93 -7.99 6.08
N PRO A 51 -17.89 -7.66 4.78
CA PRO A 51 -17.35 -6.39 4.33
C PRO A 51 -18.23 -5.23 4.81
N SER A 52 -17.62 -4.05 4.97
CA SER A 52 -18.38 -2.85 5.34
C SER A 52 -19.42 -2.49 4.27
N TYR A 53 -20.52 -1.85 4.69
CA TYR A 53 -21.53 -1.33 3.77
C TYR A 53 -20.94 -0.40 2.70
N ALA A 54 -19.96 0.42 3.07
CA ALA A 54 -19.27 1.33 2.14
C ALA A 54 -18.51 0.56 1.04
N THR A 55 -17.86 -0.56 1.40
CA THR A 55 -17.18 -1.46 0.46
C THR A 55 -18.17 -2.06 -0.53
N VAL A 56 -19.29 -2.62 -0.02
CA VAL A 56 -20.34 -3.21 -0.87
C VAL A 56 -20.92 -2.17 -1.82
N LYS A 57 -21.26 -0.98 -1.30
CA LYS A 57 -21.79 0.14 -2.10
C LYS A 57 -20.84 0.56 -3.21
N ARG A 58 -19.55 0.71 -2.90
CA ARG A 58 -18.53 1.06 -3.90
C ARG A 58 -18.53 0.04 -5.04
N TRP A 59 -18.44 -1.25 -4.71
CA TRP A 59 -18.33 -2.30 -5.72
C TRP A 59 -19.61 -2.53 -6.52
N VAL A 60 -20.78 -2.48 -5.90
CA VAL A 60 -22.06 -2.51 -6.64
C VAL A 60 -22.13 -1.36 -7.65
N ASN A 61 -21.71 -0.15 -7.28
CA ASN A 61 -21.67 0.99 -8.20
C ASN A 61 -20.64 0.80 -9.33
N GLU A 62 -19.48 0.23 -9.04
CA GLU A 62 -18.47 -0.08 -10.08
C GLU A 62 -19.01 -1.10 -11.08
N PHE A 63 -19.67 -2.16 -10.61
CA PHE A 63 -20.28 -3.17 -11.49
C PHE A 63 -21.44 -2.59 -12.30
N GLN A 64 -22.26 -1.71 -11.72
CA GLN A 64 -23.29 -0.97 -12.46
C GLN A 64 -22.70 -0.07 -13.56
N ARG A 65 -21.47 0.43 -13.39
CA ARG A 65 -20.74 1.22 -14.39
C ARG A 65 -20.10 0.37 -15.49
N GLY A 66 -20.28 -0.96 -15.45
CA GLY A 66 -19.75 -1.89 -16.45
C GLY A 66 -18.33 -2.36 -16.16
N ARG A 67 -17.83 -2.21 -14.93
CA ARG A 67 -16.53 -2.78 -14.55
C ARG A 67 -16.62 -4.31 -14.53
N GLU A 68 -15.67 -4.99 -15.15
CA GLU A 68 -15.61 -6.46 -15.12
C GLU A 68 -14.55 -7.00 -14.16
N SER A 69 -13.53 -6.22 -13.84
CA SER A 69 -12.47 -6.65 -12.92
C SER A 69 -12.97 -6.73 -11.47
N VAL A 70 -12.50 -7.75 -10.77
CA VAL A 70 -12.71 -8.00 -9.34
C VAL A 70 -11.51 -7.51 -8.52
N GLU A 71 -10.38 -7.33 -9.18
CA GLU A 71 -9.18 -6.76 -8.61
C GLU A 71 -9.35 -5.25 -8.50
N ASP A 72 -8.90 -4.67 -7.38
CA ASP A 72 -8.69 -3.23 -7.35
C ASP A 72 -7.67 -2.89 -8.45
N ASP A 73 -7.86 -1.76 -9.13
CA ASP A 73 -6.81 -1.27 -10.01
C ASP A 73 -5.53 -1.20 -9.18
N PRO A 74 -4.36 -1.54 -9.76
CA PRO A 74 -3.11 -1.30 -9.10
C PRO A 74 -3.18 0.14 -8.64
N THR A 75 -3.27 0.33 -7.31
CA THR A 75 -3.25 1.66 -6.75
C THR A 75 -1.92 2.15 -7.26
N LEU A 76 -1.96 3.15 -8.14
CA LEU A 76 -0.79 3.95 -8.42
C LEU A 76 -0.50 4.57 -7.07
N GLU A 77 0.23 3.82 -6.23
CA GLU A 77 0.92 4.33 -5.08
C GLU A 77 1.63 5.50 -5.68
N ARG A 78 1.12 6.70 -5.38
CA ARG A 78 1.71 7.92 -5.86
C ARG A 78 3.17 7.77 -5.49
N PRO A 79 4.09 7.63 -6.47
CA PRO A 79 5.50 7.52 -6.12
C PRO A 79 5.74 8.72 -5.22
N PRO A 80 6.34 8.56 -4.03
CA PRO A 80 6.71 9.71 -3.24
C PRO A 80 7.51 10.58 -4.20
N THR A 81 6.93 11.68 -4.65
CA THR A 81 7.29 12.38 -5.91
C THR A 81 8.70 12.97 -5.90
N ALA A 82 9.52 12.61 -4.92
CA ALA A 82 10.88 13.06 -4.69
C ALA A 82 11.91 11.91 -4.60
N THR A 83 11.52 10.65 -4.40
CA THR A 83 12.46 9.52 -4.16
C THR A 83 12.36 8.46 -5.26
N THR A 84 12.33 8.89 -6.52
CA THR A 84 12.54 7.98 -7.65
C THR A 84 14.02 7.60 -7.70
N LYS A 85 14.35 6.38 -8.15
CA LYS A 85 15.73 5.92 -8.34
C LYS A 85 16.57 6.91 -9.15
N ASP A 86 15.98 7.53 -10.17
CA ASP A 86 16.61 8.57 -10.98
C ASP A 86 17.07 9.78 -10.15
N ASN A 87 16.26 10.24 -9.18
CA ASN A 87 16.65 11.36 -8.30
C ASN A 87 17.78 10.98 -7.35
N ILE A 88 17.84 9.71 -6.93
CA ILE A 88 18.93 9.17 -6.09
C ILE A 88 20.23 9.12 -6.90
N ASP A 89 20.18 8.59 -8.12
CA ASP A 89 21.34 8.47 -9.01
C ASP A 89 21.86 9.86 -9.43
N LEU A 90 20.96 10.81 -9.71
CA LEU A 90 21.34 12.20 -10.00
C LEU A 90 21.94 12.92 -8.78
N ALA A 91 21.37 12.73 -7.58
CA ALA A 91 21.93 13.28 -6.35
C ALA A 91 23.35 12.72 -6.09
N LEU A 92 23.53 11.41 -6.27
CA LEU A 92 24.83 10.75 -6.17
C LEU A 92 25.83 11.31 -7.19
N GLY A 93 25.42 11.48 -8.44
CA GLY A 93 26.27 12.08 -9.47
C GLY A 93 26.72 13.51 -9.12
N MET A 94 25.82 14.33 -8.58
CA MET A 94 26.17 15.70 -8.15
C MET A 94 27.16 15.70 -6.98
N ILE A 95 26.99 14.78 -6.02
CA ILE A 95 27.91 14.58 -4.90
C ILE A 95 29.29 14.10 -5.37
N MET A 96 29.33 13.17 -6.31
CA MET A 96 30.58 12.63 -6.85
C MET A 96 31.36 13.69 -7.64
N GLN A 97 30.65 14.61 -8.31
CA GLN A 97 31.24 15.75 -9.00
C GLN A 97 31.72 16.84 -8.04
N ASP A 98 30.96 17.11 -6.98
CA ASP A 98 31.31 18.09 -5.94
C ASP A 98 30.90 17.57 -4.55
N HIS A 99 31.89 17.10 -3.79
CA HIS A 99 31.68 16.58 -2.43
C HIS A 99 31.22 17.65 -1.42
N ARG A 100 31.26 18.94 -1.77
CA ARG A 100 30.81 20.05 -0.91
C ARG A 100 29.41 20.57 -1.25
N ILE A 101 28.71 19.93 -2.19
CA ILE A 101 27.36 20.34 -2.56
C ILE A 101 26.39 20.21 -1.38
N SER A 102 25.58 21.24 -1.16
CA SER A 102 24.60 21.28 -0.06
C SER A 102 23.27 20.63 -0.43
N CYS A 103 22.52 20.13 0.57
CA CYS A 103 21.16 19.61 0.37
C CYS A 103 20.22 20.64 -0.28
N CYS A 104 20.42 21.95 -0.01
CA CYS A 104 19.66 23.02 -0.67
C CYS A 104 19.92 23.07 -2.17
N GLN A 105 21.19 23.00 -2.59
CA GLN A 105 21.55 23.01 -4.01
C GLN A 105 21.10 21.74 -4.74
N ILE A 106 21.16 20.58 -4.07
CA ILE A 106 20.59 19.33 -4.60
C ILE A 106 19.08 19.49 -4.77
N SER A 107 18.39 20.07 -3.78
CA SER A 107 16.93 20.28 -3.84
C SER A 107 16.52 21.21 -4.97
N GLU A 108 17.27 22.29 -5.20
CA GLU A 108 17.03 23.24 -6.29
C GLU A 108 17.25 22.60 -7.67
N ARG A 109 18.31 21.79 -7.82
CA ARG A 109 18.61 21.13 -9.09
C ARG A 109 17.66 20.00 -9.42
N LEU A 110 17.16 19.28 -8.42
CA LEU A 110 16.23 18.17 -8.58
C LEU A 110 14.75 18.60 -8.52
N GLY A 111 14.47 19.85 -8.17
CA GLY A 111 13.10 20.36 -8.01
C GLY A 111 12.32 19.67 -6.89
N ILE A 112 13.01 19.18 -5.85
CA ILE A 112 12.43 18.50 -4.69
C ILE A 112 12.52 19.37 -3.44
N SER A 113 11.84 19.01 -2.35
CA SER A 113 12.00 19.75 -1.10
C SER A 113 13.36 19.48 -0.45
N THR A 114 13.88 20.46 0.28
CA THR A 114 15.16 20.36 0.99
C THR A 114 15.18 19.22 2.00
N GLU A 115 14.07 18.97 2.71
CA GLU A 115 13.91 17.82 3.61
C GLU A 115 14.06 16.48 2.86
N ARG A 116 13.60 16.40 1.61
CA ARG A 116 13.72 15.19 0.80
C ARG A 116 15.11 15.00 0.24
N ALA A 117 15.79 16.09 -0.15
CA ALA A 117 17.20 16.03 -0.50
C ALA A 117 18.04 15.55 0.71
N ASP A 118 17.77 16.05 1.91
CA ASP A 118 18.42 15.59 3.14
C ASP A 118 18.16 14.11 3.44
N TYR A 119 16.91 13.66 3.25
CA TYR A 119 16.57 12.24 3.36
C TYR A 119 17.36 11.37 2.37
N ILE A 120 17.45 11.76 1.09
CA ILE A 120 18.21 11.02 0.07
C ILE A 120 19.70 10.96 0.45
N VAL A 121 20.29 12.09 0.83
CA VAL A 121 21.70 12.19 1.23
C VAL A 121 22.00 11.32 2.47
N THR A 122 21.15 11.38 3.50
CA THR A 122 21.43 10.75 4.80
C THR A 122 20.96 9.29 4.91
N LYS A 123 19.87 8.93 4.23
CA LYS A 123 19.23 7.60 4.33
C LYS A 123 19.49 6.70 3.13
N GLU A 124 19.46 7.24 1.92
CA GLU A 124 19.63 6.45 0.69
C GLU A 124 21.09 6.33 0.28
N LEU A 125 21.82 7.45 0.33
CA LEU A 125 23.21 7.52 -0.10
C LEU A 125 24.21 7.22 1.03
N VAL A 126 23.70 6.93 2.24
CA VAL A 126 24.43 6.66 3.50
C VAL A 126 25.90 7.04 3.35
N PHE A 127 26.21 8.33 3.42
CA PHE A 127 27.60 8.76 3.53
C PHE A 127 28.15 8.10 4.79
N SER A 128 28.85 6.98 4.59
CA SER A 128 29.61 6.31 5.62
C SER A 128 30.46 7.38 6.27
N LYS A 129 30.11 7.70 7.51
CA LYS A 129 30.76 8.67 8.37
C LYS A 129 32.28 8.57 8.16
N VAL A 130 32.84 9.54 7.46
CA VAL A 130 34.29 9.69 7.38
C VAL A 130 34.71 9.99 8.82
N GLY A 131 35.48 9.08 9.42
CA GLY A 131 36.07 9.30 10.73
C GLY A 131 36.85 10.61 10.74
N PRO A 132 37.00 11.27 11.90
CA PRO A 132 37.71 12.55 11.96
C PRO A 132 39.12 12.37 11.41
N LEU A 133 39.46 13.17 10.40
CA LEU A 133 40.82 13.28 9.88
C LEU A 133 41.74 13.67 11.04
N PRO A 134 42.92 13.05 11.19
CA PRO A 134 43.87 13.50 12.19
C PRO A 134 44.34 14.91 11.77
N PHE A 135 44.13 15.88 12.65
CA PHE A 135 44.83 17.16 12.60
C PHE A 135 46.31 16.86 12.83
N ASP A 136 47.12 17.07 11.80
CA ASP A 136 48.57 16.99 11.89
C ASP A 136 49.10 18.38 12.28
N SER A 137 49.61 18.51 13.52
CA SER A 137 50.54 19.54 14.00
C SER A 137 51.12 19.14 15.34
#